data_AF-A0A925QNS8-F1
#
_entry.id   AF-A0A925QNS8-F1
#
_cell.length_a   1.000
_cell.length_b   1.000
_cell.length_c   1.000
_cell.angle_alpha   90.00
_cell.angle_beta   90.00
_cell.angle_gamma   90.00
#
_symmetry.space_group_name_H-M   'P 1'
#
loop_
_entity.id
_entity.type
_entity.pdbx_description
1 polymer ?
#
loop_
_entity_poly.entity_id
_entity_poly.type
_entity_poly.pdbx_seq_one_letter_code
_entity_poly.pdbx_strand_id
1 'polypeptide(L)' 'MTFETAAARTAPLVEVRDLAKVFDVSAPWLNRVIERKPRQFVHAVDGVSFSIERGKTLALVGE' A
#
# COMPACT_ATOMS: atom_id res chain seq x y z
N MET A 1 25.24 -31.58 25.41
CA MET A 1 23.82 -31.39 25.03
C MET A 1 23.60 -29.89 24.97
N THR A 2 23.91 -29.30 23.82
CA THR A 2 23.94 -27.85 23.65
C THR A 2 22.54 -27.43 23.23
N PHE A 3 21.87 -26.64 24.06
CA PHE A 3 20.59 -26.06 23.68
C PHE A 3 20.87 -24.97 22.65
N GLU A 4 20.60 -25.29 21.39
CA GLU A 4 20.47 -24.29 20.33
C GLU A 4 19.18 -23.53 20.63
N THR A 5 19.31 -22.37 21.27
CA THR A 5 18.23 -21.39 21.33
C THR A 5 17.96 -21.00 19.88
N ALA A 6 16.99 -21.68 19.27
CA ALA A 6 16.34 -21.19 18.07
C ALA A 6 15.83 -19.79 18.42
N ALA A 7 16.56 -18.77 18.01
CA ALA A 7 16.07 -17.41 18.03
C ALA A 7 14.70 -17.47 17.37
N ALA A 8 13.64 -17.32 18.16
CA ALA A 8 12.29 -17.33 17.67
C ALA A 8 12.29 -16.34 16.51
N ARG A 9 12.11 -16.84 15.27
CA ARG A 9 12.07 -15.97 14.10
C ARG A 9 10.86 -15.08 14.33
N THR A 10 11.11 -13.88 14.84
CA THR A 10 10.05 -12.99 15.28
C THR A 10 9.23 -12.66 14.05
N ALA A 11 8.01 -13.19 13.97
CA ALA A 11 7.12 -12.89 12.87
C ALA A 11 6.96 -11.35 12.80
N PRO A 12 6.92 -10.77 11.59
CA PRO A 12 6.73 -9.34 11.45
C PRO A 12 5.44 -8.92 12.15
N LEU A 13 5.45 -7.76 12.79
CA LEU A 13 4.27 -7.21 13.45
C LEU A 13 3.22 -6.81 12.43
N VAL A 14 3.66 -6.31 11.27
CA VAL A 14 2.81 -5.97 10.13
C VAL A 14 3.41 -6.62 8.90
N GLU A 15 2.57 -7.28 8.10
CA GLU A 15 2.94 -7.80 6.79
C GLU A 15 1.92 -7.30 5.76
N VAL A 16 2.42 -6.68 4.71
CA VAL A 16 1.63 -6.16 3.59
C VAL A 16 2.13 -6.84 2.32
N ARG A 17 1.18 -7.39 1.54
CA ARG A 17 1.45 -8.12 0.30
C ARG A 17 0.61 -7.52 -0.81
N ASP A 18 1.27 -7.15 -1.89
CA ASP A 18 0.70 -6.65 -3.14
C ASP A 18 -0.41 -5.60 -2.94
N LEU A 19 -0.17 -4.64 -2.03
CA LEU A 19 -1.13 -3.58 -1.75
C LEU A 19 -1.26 -2.67 -2.96
N ALA A 20 -2.48 -2.58 -3.48
CA ALA A 20 -2.84 -1.68 -4.55
C ALA A 20 -4.01 -0.78 -4.12
N LYS A 21 -3.96 0.49 -4.53
CA LYS A 21 -5.01 1.46 -4.27
C LYS A 21 -5.24 2.36 -5.47
N VAL A 22 -6.46 2.27 -6.02
CA VAL A 22 -6.92 3.10 -7.13
C VAL A 22 -7.99 4.08 -6.62
N PHE A 23 -7.91 5.33 -7.07
CA PHE A 23 -8.90 6.38 -6.81
C PHE A 23 -9.57 6.82 -8.10
N ASP A 24 -10.89 6.99 -8.06
CA ASP A 24 -11.63 7.67 -9.14
C ASP A 24 -11.55 9.17 -8.90
N VAL A 25 -10.87 9.86 -9.82
CA VAL A 25 -10.68 11.32 -9.79
C VAL A 25 -11.47 12.00 -10.91
N SER A 26 -12.51 11.33 -11.42
CA SER A 26 -13.36 11.87 -12.47
C SER A 26 -14.07 13.14 -12.03
N ALA A 27 -14.18 14.10 -12.95
CA ALA A 27 -15.03 15.26 -12.77
C ALA A 27 -16.51 14.84 -12.50
N PRO A 28 -17.29 15.70 -11.83
CA PRO A 28 -18.72 15.48 -11.63
C PRO A 28 -19.44 15.10 -12.93
N TRP A 29 -20.46 14.25 -12.83
CA TRP A 29 -21.12 13.64 -13.99
C TRP A 29 -21.64 14.67 -15.00
N LEU A 30 -22.20 15.80 -14.53
CA LEU A 30 -22.75 16.84 -15.40
C LEU A 30 -21.67 17.46 -16.29
N ASN A 31 -20.52 17.82 -15.70
CA ASN A 31 -19.38 18.36 -16.45
C ASN A 31 -18.84 17.33 -17.45
N ARG A 32 -18.80 16.03 -17.08
CA ARG A 32 -18.36 14.97 -18.00
C ARG A 32 -19.24 14.85 -19.24
N VAL A 33 -20.55 15.00 -19.12
CA VAL A 33 -21.47 14.88 -20.26
C VAL A 33 -21.33 16.07 -21.21
N ILE A 34 -21.22 17.29 -20.66
CA ILE A 34 -21.06 18.51 -21.44
C ILE A 34 -19.72 18.51 -22.18
N GLU A 35 -18.64 18.12 -21.51
CA GLU A 35 -17.28 18.15 -22.05
C GLU A 35 -16.86 16.84 -22.74
N ARG A 36 -17.74 15.83 -22.79
CA ARG A 36 -17.47 14.46 -23.28
C ARG A 36 -16.19 13.84 -22.71
N LYS A 37 -15.92 14.06 -21.42
CA LYS A 37 -14.71 13.57 -20.75
C LYS A 37 -14.88 12.13 -20.23
N PRO A 38 -13.87 11.27 -20.42
CA PRO A 38 -13.89 9.91 -19.87
C PRO A 38 -13.71 9.91 -18.35
N ARG A 39 -13.88 8.73 -17.72
CA ARG A 39 -13.48 8.53 -16.32
C ARG A 39 -11.98 8.65 -16.19
N GLN A 40 -11.53 9.18 -15.06
CA GLN A 40 -10.11 9.28 -14.73
C GLN A 40 -9.84 8.52 -13.44
N PHE A 41 -8.81 7.68 -13.49
CA PHE A 41 -8.38 6.87 -12.36
C PHE A 41 -6.91 7.14 -12.08
N VAL A 42 -6.55 7.17 -10.80
CA VAL A 42 -5.17 7.31 -10.34
C VAL A 42 -4.82 6.09 -9.50
N HIS A 43 -3.72 5.42 -9.86
CA HIS A 43 -3.10 4.38 -9.05
C HIS A 43 -2.21 5.10 -8.02
N ALA A 44 -2.72 5.25 -6.80
CA ALA A 44 -1.96 5.88 -5.72
C ALA A 44 -0.92 4.94 -5.11
N VAL A 45 -1.21 3.64 -5.13
CA VAL A 45 -0.29 2.58 -4.73
C VAL A 45 -0.47 1.44 -5.71
N ASP A 46 0.63 0.89 -6.22
CA ASP A 46 0.60 -0.20 -7.18
C ASP A 46 1.53 -1.34 -6.73
N GLY A 47 0.93 -2.42 -6.23
CA GLY A 47 1.62 -3.68 -5.94
C GLY A 47 2.74 -3.61 -4.90
N VAL A 48 2.60 -2.81 -3.84
CA VAL A 48 3.68 -2.70 -2.82
C VAL A 48 3.60 -3.81 -1.78
N SER A 49 4.75 -4.40 -1.49
CA SER A 49 4.92 -5.45 -0.48
C SER A 49 6.00 -5.04 0.52
N PHE A 50 5.67 -5.07 1.82
CA PHE A 50 6.62 -4.74 2.88
C PHE A 50 6.22 -5.38 4.22
N SER A 51 7.18 -5.45 5.14
CA SER A 51 6.95 -5.94 6.50
C SER A 51 7.54 -4.98 7.53
N ILE A 52 6.87 -4.82 8.66
CA ILE A 52 7.37 -4.03 9.79
C ILE A 52 7.58 -4.98 10.96
N GLU A 53 8.83 -5.12 11.39
CA GLU A 53 9.18 -5.88 12.60
C GLU A 53 8.75 -5.15 13.87
N ARG A 54 8.60 -5.88 14.97
CA ARG A 54 8.27 -5.29 16.27
C ARG A 54 9.35 -4.28 16.69
N GLY A 55 8.92 -3.08 17.08
CA GLY A 55 9.83 -2.01 17.53
C GLY A 55 10.52 -1.25 16.40
N LYS A 56 10.12 -1.47 15.14
CA LYS A 56 10.55 -0.65 14.00
C LYS A 56 9.48 0.37 13.63
N THR A 57 9.92 1.48 13.04
CA THR A 57 9.06 2.52 12.48
C THR A 57 9.30 2.61 10.99
N LEU A 58 8.23 2.59 10.20
CA LEU A 58 8.24 2.85 8.76
C LEU A 58 7.66 4.24 8.51
N ALA A 59 8.34 5.06 7.71
CA ALA A 59 7.84 6.36 7.26
C ALA A 59 7.70 6.34 5.73
N LEU A 60 6.58 6.87 5.24
CA LEU A 60 6.33 7.09 3.81
C LEU A 60 6.67 8.54 3.47
N VAL A 61 7.45 8.74 2.40
CA VAL A 61 7.86 10.06 1.91
C VAL A 61 7.53 10.14 0.43
N GLY A 62 7.00 11.27 -0.01
CA GLY A 62 6.71 11.57 -1.41
C GLY A 62 6.91 13.04 -1.69
N GLU A 63 7.10 13.37 -2.98
CA GLU A 63 7.08 14.74 -3.51
C GLU A 63 5.65 15.25 -3.72
#